data_AF-A0A1T3BTI6-F1
#
_entry.id   AF-A0A1T3BTI6-F1
#
_cell.length_a   1.000
_cell.length_b   1.000
_cell.length_c   1.000
_cell.angle_alpha   90.00
_cell.angle_beta   90.00
_cell.angle_gamma   90.00
#
_symmetry.space_group_name_H-M   'P 1'
#
loop_
_entity.id
_entity.type
_entity.pdbx_description
1 polymer ?
#
loop_
_entity_poly.entity_id
_entity_poly.type
_entity_poly.pdbx_seq_one_letter_code
_entity_poly.pdbx_strand_id
1 'polypeptide(L)'
;MVFRRFSHESELERMHFGILCPGSKQAIVLPHFIFVPLSAFDRQGHRLGYGAGYYDRIVEDFHMQGHSVHLLGFGFSCQEVEFIPPRTDDLLLQGIFTEKGFLAL
;
A
#
# COMPACT_ATOMS: atom_id res chain seq x y z
N MET A 1 -5.58 8.46 5.84
CA MET A 1 -6.12 7.09 5.60
C MET A 1 -6.14 6.37 6.93
N VAL A 2 -7.04 5.41 7.17
CA VAL A 2 -7.08 4.67 8.44
C VAL A 2 -7.29 3.18 8.14
N PHE A 3 -6.55 2.31 8.80
CA PHE A 3 -6.74 0.86 8.68
C PHE A 3 -7.71 0.38 9.74
N ARG A 4 -8.70 -0.41 9.33
CA ARG A 4 -9.70 -0.99 10.21
C ARG A 4 -9.71 -2.50 10.10
N ARG A 5 -10.01 -3.18 11.20
CA ARG A 5 -10.15 -4.63 11.23
C ARG A 5 -11.25 -5.07 10.25
N PHE A 6 -10.92 -6.05 9.43
CA PHE A 6 -11.85 -6.73 8.55
C PHE A 6 -12.10 -8.17 9.03
N SER A 7 -13.33 -8.64 8.88
CA SER A 7 -13.77 -10.02 9.03
C SER A 7 -14.89 -10.29 8.01
N HIS A 8 -15.18 -11.57 7.74
CA HIS A 8 -16.30 -11.94 6.85
C HIS A 8 -17.67 -11.44 7.33
N GLU A 9 -17.79 -11.10 8.61
CA GLU A 9 -19.00 -10.56 9.24
C GLU A 9 -19.02 -9.02 9.28
N SER A 10 -17.93 -8.37 8.86
CA SER A 10 -17.83 -6.92 8.90
C SER A 10 -18.77 -6.30 7.87
N GLU A 11 -19.66 -5.43 8.33
CA GLU A 11 -20.44 -4.57 7.45
C GLU A 11 -19.49 -3.63 6.69
N LEU A 12 -19.58 -3.66 5.36
CA LEU A 12 -18.80 -2.82 4.48
C LEU A 12 -19.59 -1.57 4.12
N GLU A 13 -18.99 -0.41 4.34
CA GLU A 13 -19.53 0.88 3.97
C GLU A 13 -18.91 1.33 2.64
N ARG A 14 -19.72 1.96 1.78
CA ARG A 14 -19.23 2.55 0.54
C ARG A 14 -18.55 3.88 0.85
N MET A 15 -17.27 3.96 0.57
CA MET A 15 -16.43 5.12 0.80
C MET A 15 -16.17 5.88 -0.51
N HIS A 16 -15.20 6.81 -0.49
CA HIS A 16 -14.78 7.57 -1.65
C HIS A 16 -14.41 6.65 -2.83
N PHE A 17 -14.67 7.12 -4.06
CA PHE A 17 -14.57 6.32 -5.30
C PHE A 17 -15.41 5.03 -5.34
N GLY A 18 -16.37 4.88 -4.43
CA GLY A 18 -17.24 3.70 -4.39
C GLY A 18 -16.56 2.45 -3.83
N ILE A 19 -15.37 2.57 -3.23
CA ILE A 19 -14.63 1.46 -2.62
C ILE A 19 -15.38 1.01 -1.37
N LEU A 20 -15.55 -0.30 -1.22
CA LEU A 20 -16.14 -0.90 -0.02
C LEU A 20 -15.06 -1.09 1.04
N CYS A 21 -15.25 -0.51 2.22
CA CYS A 21 -14.30 -0.57 3.33
C CYS A 21 -15.00 -1.00 4.62
N PRO A 22 -14.29 -1.61 5.59
CA PRO A 22 -14.85 -1.83 6.91
C PRO A 22 -15.35 -0.52 7.51
N GLY A 23 -16.58 -0.54 8.02
CA GLY A 23 -17.26 0.63 8.54
C GLY A 23 -16.61 1.30 9.75
N SER A 24 -17.16 2.43 10.15
CA SER A 24 -16.62 3.23 11.26
C SER A 24 -16.65 2.54 12.63
N LYS A 25 -17.50 1.52 12.80
CA LYS A 25 -17.66 0.72 14.04
C LYS A 25 -16.50 -0.25 14.27
N GLN A 26 -15.69 -0.53 13.25
CA GLN A 26 -14.65 -1.54 13.27
C GLN A 26 -13.38 -0.93 13.87
N ALA A 27 -12.70 -1.69 14.73
CA ALA A 27 -11.51 -1.22 15.43
C ALA A 27 -10.43 -0.74 14.46
N ILE A 28 -9.81 0.40 14.79
CA ILE A 28 -8.60 0.88 14.09
C ILE A 28 -7.44 -0.05 14.44
N VAL A 29 -6.61 -0.37 13.46
CA VAL A 29 -5.46 -1.27 13.61
C VAL A 29 -4.19 -0.63 13.06
N LEU A 30 -3.05 -1.01 13.62
CA LEU A 30 -1.72 -0.68 13.12
C LEU A 30 -1.13 -1.92 12.43
N PRO A 31 -1.02 -1.94 11.08
CA PRO A 31 -0.50 -3.09 10.36
C PRO A 31 1.03 -3.16 10.41
N HIS A 32 1.59 -4.36 10.52
CA HIS A 32 3.04 -4.59 10.35
C HIS A 32 3.44 -4.72 8.87
N PHE A 33 2.48 -5.05 8.00
CA PHE A 33 2.66 -5.19 6.56
C PHE A 33 1.53 -4.48 5.83
N ILE A 34 1.87 -3.72 4.79
CA ILE A 34 0.90 -3.09 3.90
C ILE A 34 1.16 -3.58 2.48
N PHE A 35 0.13 -4.16 1.88
CA PHE A 35 0.11 -4.44 0.44
C PHE A 35 -0.36 -3.20 -0.31
N VAL A 36 0.52 -2.67 -1.15
CA VAL A 36 0.28 -1.43 -1.90
C VAL A 36 -0.10 -1.78 -3.34
N PRO A 37 -1.34 -1.48 -3.77
CA PRO A 37 -1.69 -1.49 -5.17
C PRO A 37 -0.99 -0.34 -5.88
N LEU A 38 -0.60 -0.56 -7.13
CA LEU A 38 0.21 0.36 -7.91
C LEU A 38 -0.15 0.27 -9.40
N SER A 39 0.26 1.29 -10.16
CA SER A 39 0.14 1.34 -11.62
C SER A 39 1.41 0.83 -12.31
N ALA A 40 2.58 1.14 -11.75
CA ALA A 40 3.88 0.68 -12.23
C ALA A 40 4.88 0.54 -11.08
N PHE A 41 5.90 -0.29 -11.25
CA PHE A 41 7.02 -0.43 -10.32
C PHE A 41 8.33 -0.67 -11.08
N ASP A 42 9.47 -0.37 -10.47
CA ASP A 42 10.78 -0.72 -11.00
C ASP A 42 11.58 -1.63 -10.05
N ARG A 43 12.73 -2.10 -10.53
CA ARG A 43 13.62 -3.00 -9.77
C ARG A 43 14.38 -2.35 -8.63
N GLN A 44 14.26 -1.04 -8.45
CA GLN A 44 14.86 -0.30 -7.34
C GLN A 44 13.84 -0.07 -6.22
N GLY A 45 12.61 -0.59 -6.35
CA GLY A 45 11.55 -0.43 -5.36
C GLY A 45 10.73 0.85 -5.55
N HIS A 46 10.99 1.66 -6.56
CA HIS A 46 10.13 2.80 -6.87
C HIS A 46 8.78 2.30 -7.40
N ARG A 47 7.73 3.09 -7.17
CA ARG A 47 6.38 2.78 -7.65
C ARG A 47 5.65 4.03 -8.11
N LEU A 48 4.74 3.84 -9.06
CA LEU A 48 3.77 4.83 -9.45
C LEU A 48 2.39 4.43 -8.90
N GLY A 49 1.85 5.23 -7.99
CA GLY A 49 0.47 5.10 -7.52
C GLY A 49 -0.54 5.84 -8.41
N TYR A 50 -1.71 6.15 -7.86
CA TYR A 50 -2.76 6.94 -8.53
C TYR A 50 -2.67 8.45 -8.26
N GLY A 51 -1.54 8.93 -7.72
CA GLY A 51 -1.22 10.36 -7.59
C GLY A 51 -1.63 11.06 -6.29
N ALA A 52 -2.32 10.39 -5.35
CA ALA A 52 -2.80 11.01 -4.12
C ALA A 52 -1.87 10.85 -2.88
N GLY A 53 -0.78 10.11 -3.00
CA GLY A 53 0.21 9.92 -1.92
C GLY A 53 -0.37 9.44 -0.59
N TYR A 54 -1.42 8.60 -0.60
CA TYR A 54 -2.08 8.14 0.63
C TYR A 54 -1.21 7.18 1.45
N TYR A 55 -0.43 6.33 0.78
CA TYR A 55 0.41 5.32 1.42
C TYR A 55 1.66 5.92 2.04
N ASP A 56 2.31 6.87 1.36
CA ASP A 56 3.52 7.52 1.88
C ASP A 56 3.21 8.25 3.19
N ARG A 57 2.17 9.09 3.18
CA ARG A 57 1.71 9.83 4.37
C ARG A 57 1.36 8.93 5.56
N ILE A 58 0.62 7.83 5.35
CA ILE A 58 0.22 6.99 6.49
C ILE A 58 1.38 6.20 7.08
N VAL A 59 2.36 5.83 6.25
CA VAL A 59 3.55 5.10 6.71
C VAL A 59 4.47 6.05 7.48
N GLU A 60 4.65 7.28 7.01
CA GLU A 60 5.32 8.34 7.77
C GLU A 60 4.64 8.59 9.12
N ASP A 61 3.30 8.67 9.15
CA ASP A 61 2.53 8.81 10.40
C ASP A 61 2.77 7.64 11.36
N PHE A 62 2.89 6.41 10.87
CA PHE A 62 3.22 5.25 11.68
C PHE A 62 4.66 5.29 12.20
N HIS A 63 5.62 5.66 11.37
CA HIS A 63 7.02 5.82 11.78
C HIS A 63 7.17 6.89 12.88
N MET A 64 6.46 8.02 12.76
CA MET A 64 6.44 9.06 13.81
C MET A 64 5.86 8.56 15.14
N GLN A 65 4.97 7.57 15.11
CA GLN A 65 4.40 6.91 16.30
C GLN A 65 5.28 5.77 16.84
N GLY A 66 6.46 5.54 16.27
CA GLY A 66 7.34 4.43 16.64
C GLY A 66 6.85 3.06 16.16
N HIS A 67 5.89 3.02 15.22
CA HIS A 67 5.37 1.79 14.63
C HIS A 67 6.02 1.55 13.27
N SER A 68 6.85 0.51 13.18
CA SER A 68 7.49 0.13 11.92
C SER A 68 6.56 -0.72 11.06
N VAL A 69 6.56 -0.46 9.75
CA VAL A 69 5.71 -1.16 8.78
C VAL A 69 6.49 -1.53 7.53
N HIS A 70 6.23 -2.73 7.02
CA HIS A 70 6.79 -3.24 5.78
C HIS A 70 5.87 -2.91 4.61
N LEU A 71 6.46 -2.36 3.55
CA LEU A 71 5.73 -1.93 2.35
C LEU A 71 6.01 -2.90 1.21
N LEU A 72 4.99 -3.64 0.81
CA LEU A 72 5.07 -4.67 -0.22
C LEU A 72 4.11 -4.32 -1.36
N GLY A 73 4.61 -4.33 -2.59
CA GLY A 73 3.76 -4.13 -3.77
C GLY A 73 2.83 -5.33 -3.97
N PHE A 74 1.66 -5.07 -4.55
CA PHE A 74 0.75 -6.12 -5.00
C PHE A 74 0.16 -5.71 -6.36
N GLY A 75 0.54 -6.42 -7.42
CA GLY A 75 0.19 -6.05 -8.79
C GLY A 75 0.51 -7.17 -9.79
N PHE A 76 0.49 -6.84 -11.08
CA PHE A 76 0.83 -7.78 -12.15
C PHE A 76 2.26 -7.55 -12.65
N SER A 77 2.90 -8.60 -13.16
CA SER A 77 4.27 -8.51 -13.69
C SER A 77 4.39 -7.60 -14.92
N CYS A 78 3.29 -7.33 -15.64
CA CYS A 78 3.27 -6.38 -16.75
C CYS A 78 3.39 -4.91 -16.32
N GLN A 79 3.33 -4.64 -15.01
CA GLN A 79 3.48 -3.31 -14.43
C GLN A 79 4.95 -2.99 -14.10
N GLU A 80 5.87 -3.93 -14.33
CA GLU A 80 7.30 -3.69 -14.22
C GLU A 80 7.75 -2.76 -15.36
N VAL A 81 8.44 -1.68 -15.01
CA VAL A 81 9.06 -0.75 -15.95
C VAL A 81 10.56 -0.65 -15.69
N GLU A 82 11.31 -0.16 -16.67
CA GLU A 82 12.78 -0.05 -16.57
C GLU A 82 13.21 0.94 -15.48
N PHE A 83 12.54 2.09 -15.39
CA PHE A 83 12.92 3.16 -14.48
C PHE A 83 11.71 4.04 -14.13
N ILE A 84 11.57 4.35 -12.86
CA ILE A 84 10.67 5.39 -12.36
C ILE A 84 11.52 6.51 -11.75
N PRO A 85 11.38 7.77 -12.20
CA PRO A 85 12.09 8.90 -11.61
C PRO A 85 11.74 9.03 -10.11
N PRO A 86 12.71 8.93 -9.20
CA PRO A 86 12.44 9.00 -7.77
C PRO A 86 12.07 10.42 -7.35
N ARG A 87 11.22 10.52 -6.32
CA ARG A 87 11.05 11.75 -5.54
C ARG A 87 11.65 11.56 -4.14
N THR A 88 12.10 12.66 -3.54
CA THR A 88 12.77 12.65 -2.23
C THR A 88 11.87 12.10 -1.10
N ASP A 89 10.55 12.20 -1.27
CA ASP A 89 9.52 11.78 -0.33
C ASP A 89 8.90 10.41 -0.65
N ASP A 90 9.34 9.73 -1.72
CA ASP A 90 8.78 8.44 -2.10
C ASP A 90 9.36 7.33 -1.21
N LEU A 91 8.47 6.56 -0.58
CA LEU A 91 8.87 5.33 0.11
C LEU A 91 9.14 4.22 -0.90
N LEU A 92 10.19 3.43 -0.67
CA LEU A 92 10.52 2.29 -1.52
C LEU A 92 9.75 1.04 -1.09
N LEU A 93 9.38 0.21 -2.08
CA LEU A 93 8.91 -1.15 -1.86
C LEU A 93 10.08 -2.05 -1.48
N GLN A 94 9.85 -2.95 -0.53
CA GLN A 94 10.81 -4.00 -0.14
C GLN A 94 10.68 -5.26 -1.00
N GLY A 95 9.64 -5.32 -1.82
CA GLY A 95 9.32 -6.44 -2.68
C GLY A 95 7.93 -6.30 -3.27
N ILE A 96 7.60 -7.13 -4.24
CA ILE A 96 6.30 -7.12 -4.91
C ILE A 96 5.79 -8.55 -5.16
N PHE A 97 4.52 -8.77 -4.86
CA PHE A 97 3.79 -9.97 -5.28
C PHE A 97 3.18 -9.74 -6.65
N THR A 98 3.45 -10.68 -7.54
CA THR A 98 2.86 -10.76 -8.88
C THR A 98 2.26 -12.14 -9.12
N GLU A 99 1.55 -12.31 -10.23
CA GLU A 99 1.07 -13.61 -10.68
C GLU A 99 2.20 -14.61 -10.99
N LYS A 100 3.45 -14.13 -11.14
CA LYS A 100 4.65 -14.94 -11.33
C LYS A 100 5.34 -15.33 -10.03
N GLY A 101 4.90 -14.79 -8.90
CA GLY A 101 5.50 -15.01 -7.58
C GLY A 101 5.99 -13.71 -6.92
N PHE A 102 6.79 -13.87 -5.88
CA PHE A 102 7.37 -12.76 -5.11
C PHE A 102 8.73 -12.36 -5.68
N LEU A 103 8.89 -11.07 -5.95
CA LEU A 103 10.15 -10.45 -6.33
C LEU A 103 10.65 -9.60 -5.16
N ALA A 104 11.82 -9.93 -4.62
CA ALA A 104 12.52 -9.08 -3.66
C ALA A 104 13.18 -7.90 -4.42
N LEU A 105 13.08 -6.70 -3.85
CA LEU A 105 13.57 -5.44 -4.42
C LEU A 105 14.63 -4.81 -3.50
#